data_AF-A0A7W1CDG3-F1
#
_entry.id   AF-A0A7W1CDG3-F1
#
_cell.length_a   1.000
_cell.length_b   1.000
_cell.length_c   1.000
_cell.angle_alpha   90.00
_cell.angle_beta   90.00
_cell.angle_gamma   90.00
#
_symmetry.space_group_name_H-M   'P 1'
#
loop_
_entity.id
_entity.type
_entity.pdbx_description
1 polymer ?
#
loop_
_entity_poly.entity_id
_entity_poly.type
_entity_poly.pdbx_seq_one_letter_code
_entity_poly.pdbx_strand_id
1 'polypeptide(L)'
;MLKTKNKSDPKKQFADLLAKYEQDKDYILGGLKVEMSEKIYSAMENRGVSQAELARRLGKSRAYITKILQGNVNFTLETLSKISQALDYELNFTFAANSRKTTRPKSTKKATHQKTADLT
;
A
#
# COMPACT_ATOMS: atom_id res chain seq x y z
N MET A 1 1.31 32.93 -37.42
CA MET A 1 1.72 31.50 -37.31
C MET A 1 1.44 31.02 -35.90
N LEU A 2 0.32 30.32 -35.66
CA LEU A 2 0.10 29.58 -34.41
C LEU A 2 0.22 28.09 -34.72
N LYS A 3 1.28 27.44 -34.23
CA LYS A 3 1.32 25.99 -34.06
C LYS A 3 1.42 25.69 -32.57
N THR A 4 0.24 25.60 -31.95
CA THR A 4 0.03 24.88 -30.70
C THR A 4 0.31 23.39 -30.93
N LYS A 5 1.15 22.78 -30.09
CA LYS A 5 1.05 21.37 -29.65
C LYS A 5 2.19 21.06 -28.67
N ASN A 6 1.98 21.38 -27.40
CA ASN A 6 2.66 20.66 -26.32
C ASN A 6 1.74 19.49 -25.91
N LYS A 7 1.86 18.35 -26.62
CA LYS A 7 1.28 17.08 -26.18
C LYS A 7 2.19 16.54 -25.08
N SER A 8 1.97 16.93 -23.84
CA SER A 8 2.67 16.32 -22.70
C SER A 8 2.22 14.86 -22.56
N ASP A 9 3.18 13.96 -22.35
CA ASP A 9 3.03 12.51 -22.28
C ASP A 9 1.88 12.10 -21.31
N PRO A 10 0.85 11.38 -21.79
CA PRO A 10 -0.25 10.90 -20.96
C PRO A 10 0.20 10.08 -19.74
N LYS A 11 1.30 9.31 -19.86
CA LYS A 11 1.85 8.55 -18.72
C LYS A 11 2.45 9.47 -17.68
N LYS A 12 3.11 10.54 -18.10
CA LYS A 12 3.66 11.56 -17.21
C LYS A 12 2.55 12.34 -16.49
N GLN A 13 1.51 12.75 -17.23
CA GLN A 13 0.35 13.40 -16.62
C GLN A 13 -0.36 12.48 -15.61
N PHE A 14 -0.50 11.19 -15.92
CA PHE A 14 -1.07 10.21 -15.01
C PHE A 14 -0.20 10.02 -13.75
N ALA A 15 1.11 9.90 -13.92
CA ALA A 15 2.05 9.80 -12.80
C ALA A 15 2.05 11.06 -11.91
N ASP A 16 2.06 12.25 -12.51
CA ASP A 16 2.01 13.53 -11.79
C ASP A 16 0.67 13.71 -11.04
N LEU A 17 -0.43 13.23 -11.64
CA LEU A 17 -1.75 13.22 -11.01
C LEU A 17 -1.76 12.27 -9.81
N LEU A 18 -1.26 11.04 -9.97
CA LEU A 18 -1.16 10.06 -8.88
C LEU A 18 -0.29 10.60 -7.73
N ALA A 19 0.87 11.19 -8.04
CA ALA A 19 1.77 11.80 -7.07
C ALA A 19 1.09 12.88 -6.22
N LYS A 20 0.16 13.64 -6.81
CA LYS A 20 -0.63 14.65 -6.11
C LYS A 20 -1.62 14.06 -5.10
N TYR A 21 -2.12 12.85 -5.36
CA TYR A 21 -3.06 12.13 -4.49
C TYR A 21 -2.38 11.11 -3.58
N GLU A 22 -1.07 10.87 -3.67
CA GLU A 22 -0.40 9.89 -2.82
C GLU A 22 -0.43 10.21 -1.31
N GLN A 23 -0.85 11.41 -0.91
CA GLN A 23 -1.07 11.79 0.50
C GLN A 23 -2.55 11.78 0.89
N ASP A 24 -3.43 11.56 -0.08
CA ASP A 24 -4.85 11.42 0.14
C ASP A 24 -5.12 10.09 0.86
N LYS A 25 -5.92 10.15 1.92
CA LYS A 25 -6.30 8.98 2.70
C LYS A 25 -7.01 7.95 1.83
N ASP A 26 -7.82 8.39 0.87
CA ASP A 26 -8.59 7.50 0.00
C ASP A 26 -7.70 6.79 -1.00
N TYR A 27 -6.64 7.45 -1.48
CA TYR A 27 -5.64 6.83 -2.35
C TYR A 27 -4.84 5.76 -1.61
N ILE A 28 -4.34 6.09 -0.41
CA ILE A 28 -3.59 5.14 0.43
C ILE A 28 -4.46 3.94 0.78
N LEU A 29 -5.71 4.18 1.18
CA LEU A 29 -6.66 3.12 1.52
C LEU A 29 -6.99 2.25 0.30
N GLY A 30 -7.15 2.86 -0.87
CA GLY A 30 -7.34 2.14 -2.14
C GLY A 30 -6.16 1.22 -2.46
N GLY A 31 -4.93 1.73 -2.34
CA GLY A 31 -3.72 0.93 -2.53
C GLY A 31 -3.65 -0.27 -1.58
N LEU A 32 -3.93 -0.04 -0.30
CA LEU A 32 -3.94 -1.13 0.71
C LEU A 32 -5.00 -2.20 0.38
N LYS A 33 -6.18 -1.80 -0.11
CA LYS A 33 -7.21 -2.77 -0.51
C LYS A 33 -6.78 -3.65 -1.67
N VAL A 34 -6.10 -3.07 -2.66
CA VAL A 34 -5.56 -3.81 -3.81
C VAL A 34 -4.52 -4.80 -3.33
N GLU A 35 -3.54 -4.35 -2.53
CA GLU A 35 -2.49 -5.22 -2.00
C GLU A 35 -3.07 -6.40 -1.20
N MET A 36 -4.05 -6.13 -0.33
CA MET A 36 -4.69 -7.19 0.45
C MET A 36 -5.47 -8.17 -0.45
N SER A 37 -6.14 -7.68 -1.49
CA SER A 37 -6.87 -8.53 -2.44
C SER A 37 -5.94 -9.46 -3.22
N GLU A 38 -4.78 -8.95 -3.66
CA GLU A 38 -3.73 -9.73 -4.31
C GLU A 38 -3.18 -10.81 -3.38
N LYS A 39 -2.87 -10.46 -2.11
CA LYS A 39 -2.40 -11.44 -1.12
C LYS A 39 -3.41 -12.56 -0.88
N ILE A 40 -4.70 -12.24 -0.80
CA ILE A 40 -5.75 -13.24 -0.66
C ILE A 40 -5.78 -14.14 -1.90
N TYR A 41 -5.71 -13.56 -3.10
CA TYR A 41 -5.72 -14.33 -4.35
C TYR A 41 -4.52 -15.28 -4.44
N SER A 42 -3.31 -14.80 -4.15
CA SER A 42 -2.12 -15.65 -4.12
C SER A 42 -2.20 -16.74 -3.05
N ALA A 43 -2.74 -16.45 -1.86
CA ALA A 43 -2.95 -17.45 -0.81
C ALA A 43 -3.95 -18.54 -1.27
N MET A 44 -4.99 -18.15 -2.01
CA MET A 44 -5.93 -19.08 -2.62
C MET A 44 -5.25 -20.00 -3.65
N GLU A 45 -4.45 -19.43 -4.56
CA GLU A 45 -3.71 -20.20 -5.57
C GLU A 45 -2.74 -21.19 -4.92
N ASN A 46 -1.95 -20.73 -3.95
CA ASN A 46 -0.98 -21.56 -3.23
C ASN A 46 -1.61 -22.75 -2.49
N ARG A 47 -2.88 -22.61 -2.08
CA ARG A 47 -3.63 -23.65 -1.37
C ARG A 47 -4.60 -24.43 -2.26
N GLY A 48 -4.64 -24.13 -3.57
CA GLY A 48 -5.60 -24.73 -4.49
C GLY A 48 -7.07 -24.46 -4.14
N VAL A 49 -7.35 -23.33 -3.47
CA VAL A 49 -8.70 -22.98 -2.98
C VAL A 49 -9.40 -22.09 -4.00
N SER A 50 -10.54 -22.54 -4.52
CA SER A 50 -11.38 -21.72 -5.42
C SER A 50 -12.17 -20.64 -4.65
N GLN A 51 -12.66 -19.60 -5.34
CA GLN A 51 -13.56 -18.60 -4.73
C GLN A 51 -14.83 -19.22 -4.16
N ALA A 52 -15.36 -20.27 -4.80
CA ALA A 52 -16.54 -20.97 -4.31
C ALA A 52 -16.23 -21.74 -3.02
N GLU A 53 -15.06 -22.36 -2.94
CA GLU A 53 -14.63 -23.06 -1.75
C GLU A 53 -14.35 -22.10 -0.59
N LEU A 54 -13.68 -20.97 -0.85
CA LEU A 54 -13.47 -19.94 0.16
C LEU A 54 -14.81 -19.39 0.68
N ALA A 55 -15.77 -19.14 -0.22
CA ALA A 55 -17.11 -18.72 0.15
C ALA A 55 -17.79 -19.75 1.09
N ARG A 56 -17.68 -21.04 0.75
CA ARG A 56 -18.21 -22.14 1.57
C ARG A 56 -17.56 -22.17 2.96
N ARG A 57 -16.23 -22.10 3.05
CA ARG A 57 -15.48 -22.09 4.32
C ARG A 57 -15.88 -20.92 5.23
N LEU A 58 -16.19 -19.78 4.64
CA LEU A 58 -16.57 -18.56 5.36
C LEU A 58 -18.07 -18.44 5.64
N GLY A 59 -18.90 -19.35 5.12
CA GLY A 59 -20.37 -19.23 5.19
C GLY A 59 -20.88 -17.96 4.49
N LYS A 60 -20.27 -17.59 3.37
CA LYS A 60 -20.61 -16.38 2.57
C LYS A 60 -20.99 -16.75 1.15
N SER A 61 -21.60 -15.79 0.45
CA SER A 61 -21.90 -15.95 -0.97
C SER A 61 -20.64 -15.79 -1.83
N ARG A 62 -20.60 -16.47 -2.98
CA ARG A 62 -19.51 -16.29 -3.96
C ARG A 62 -19.38 -14.82 -4.40
N ALA A 63 -20.51 -14.14 -4.59
CA ALA A 63 -20.54 -12.72 -4.95
C ALA A 63 -19.86 -11.82 -3.89
N TYR A 64 -20.00 -12.15 -2.60
CA TYR A 64 -19.29 -11.45 -1.53
C TYR A 64 -17.76 -11.61 -1.68
N ILE A 65 -17.28 -12.83 -1.94
CA ILE A 65 -15.86 -13.09 -2.17
C ILE A 65 -15.34 -12.36 -3.40
N THR A 66 -16.09 -12.36 -4.51
CA THR A 66 -15.73 -11.61 -5.71
C THR A 66 -15.58 -10.11 -5.41
N LYS A 67 -16.51 -9.52 -4.65
CA LYS A 67 -16.40 -8.10 -4.28
C LYS A 67 -15.17 -7.82 -3.41
N ILE A 68 -14.82 -8.71 -2.48
CA ILE A 68 -13.59 -8.58 -1.67
C ILE A 68 -12.37 -8.53 -2.60
N LEU A 69 -12.25 -9.51 -3.51
CA LEU A 69 -11.09 -9.62 -4.41
C LEU A 69 -10.98 -8.48 -5.42
N GLN A 70 -12.09 -7.79 -5.70
CA GLN A 70 -12.09 -6.58 -6.55
C GLN A 70 -11.70 -5.31 -5.77
N GLY A 71 -11.45 -5.38 -4.46
CA GLY A 71 -11.23 -4.20 -3.62
C GLY A 71 -12.47 -3.32 -3.42
N ASN A 72 -13.65 -3.80 -3.85
CA ASN A 72 -14.91 -3.07 -3.87
C ASN A 72 -15.67 -3.12 -2.53
N VAL A 73 -15.08 -3.71 -1.49
CA VAL A 73 -15.67 -3.82 -0.16
C VAL A 73 -14.74 -3.20 0.87
N ASN A 74 -15.33 -2.47 1.82
CA ASN A 74 -14.67 -2.14 3.07
C ASN A 74 -14.67 -3.39 3.96
N PHE A 75 -13.71 -4.29 3.75
CA PHE A 75 -13.53 -5.43 4.65
C PHE A 75 -12.85 -5.01 5.95
N THR A 76 -13.23 -5.66 7.05
CA THR A 76 -12.69 -5.43 8.39
C THR A 76 -11.45 -6.29 8.65
N LEU A 77 -10.66 -5.95 9.67
CA LEU A 77 -9.59 -6.83 10.17
C LEU A 77 -10.13 -8.21 10.57
N GLU A 78 -11.34 -8.27 11.14
CA GLU A 78 -12.02 -9.53 11.46
C GLU A 78 -12.27 -10.37 10.19
N THR A 79 -12.66 -9.72 9.08
CA THR A 79 -12.86 -10.41 7.80
C THR A 79 -11.53 -10.95 7.26
N LEU A 80 -10.47 -10.14 7.31
CA LEU A 80 -9.13 -10.58 6.88
C LEU A 80 -8.62 -11.75 7.72
N SER A 81 -8.83 -11.71 9.04
CA SER A 81 -8.44 -12.81 9.94
C SER A 81 -9.21 -14.10 9.64
N LYS A 82 -10.52 -14.01 9.39
CA LYS A 82 -11.32 -15.19 8.98
C LYS A 82 -10.85 -15.76 7.64
N ILE A 83 -10.53 -14.90 6.68
CA ILE A 83 -10.00 -15.32 5.37
C ILE A 83 -8.65 -16.02 5.53
N SER A 84 -7.72 -15.44 6.31
CA SER A 84 -6.40 -16.04 6.51
C SER A 84 -6.53 -17.42 7.14
N GLN A 85 -7.34 -17.56 8.20
CA GLN A 85 -7.60 -18.84 8.86
C GLN A 85 -8.25 -19.86 7.90
N ALA A 86 -9.24 -19.42 7.10
CA ALA A 86 -9.88 -20.29 6.10
C ALA A 86 -8.93 -20.77 4.99
N LEU A 87 -7.81 -20.07 4.79
CA LEU A 87 -6.74 -20.41 3.85
C LEU A 87 -5.52 -21.04 4.55
N ASP A 88 -5.57 -21.32 5.85
CA ASP A 88 -4.46 -21.84 6.64
C ASP A 88 -3.23 -20.90 6.61
N TYR A 89 -3.48 -19.61 6.80
CA TYR A 89 -2.48 -18.55 6.93
C TYR A 89 -2.71 -17.74 8.21
N GLU A 90 -1.61 -17.18 8.72
CA GLU A 90 -1.64 -16.18 9.79
C GLU A 90 -1.66 -14.76 9.20
N LEU A 91 -2.49 -13.89 9.75
CA LEU A 91 -2.54 -12.48 9.39
C LEU A 91 -1.46 -11.72 10.16
N ASN A 92 -0.43 -11.23 9.45
CA ASN A 92 0.66 -10.45 10.00
C ASN A 92 0.76 -9.08 9.31
N PHE A 93 1.13 -8.03 10.06
CA PHE A 93 1.35 -6.69 9.52
C PHE A 93 2.55 -6.00 10.18
N THR A 94 3.19 -5.10 9.44
CA THR A 94 4.34 -4.31 9.90
C THR A 94 4.12 -2.84 9.59
N PHE A 95 4.78 -1.96 10.35
CA PHE A 95 4.80 -0.53 10.05
C PHE A 95 6.06 -0.18 9.28
N ALA A 96 5.90 0.58 8.19
CA ALA A 96 7.01 1.19 7.48
C ALA A 96 7.15 2.67 7.89
N ALA A 97 8.40 3.14 8.00
CA ALA A 97 8.67 4.55 8.17
C ALA A 97 8.11 5.33 6.97
N ASN A 98 7.38 6.41 7.22
CA ASN A 98 6.89 7.27 6.15
C ASN A 98 8.09 8.01 5.53
N SER A 99 8.58 7.52 4.39
CA SER A 99 9.74 8.03 3.66
C SER A 99 9.60 9.49 3.19
N ARG A 100 8.43 10.13 3.39
CA ARG A 100 8.13 11.49 2.90
C ARG A 100 8.12 12.59 3.99
N LYS A 101 8.40 12.27 5.26
CA LYS A 101 8.51 13.27 6.36
C LYS A 101 9.95 13.72 6.69
N THR A 102 10.95 13.37 5.87
CA THR A 102 12.36 13.70 6.14
C THR A 102 12.85 15.04 5.55
N THR A 103 11.98 15.85 4.94
CA THR A 103 12.34 17.23 4.56
C THR A 103 12.11 18.19 5.73
N ARG A 104 13.03 18.17 6.70
CA ARG A 104 13.35 19.37 7.47
C ARG A 104 14.79 19.76 7.18
N PRO A 105 15.06 20.76 6.32
CA PRO A 105 16.36 21.40 6.31
C PRO A 105 16.47 22.21 7.62
N LYS A 106 17.38 21.81 8.51
CA LYS A 106 17.96 22.76 9.47
C LYS A 106 19.30 23.19 8.92
N SER A 107 19.29 24.32 8.22
CA SER A 107 20.49 25.12 8.01
C SER A 107 21.04 25.60 9.35
N THR A 108 22.37 25.51 9.47
CA THR A 108 23.28 26.50 10.06
C THR A 108 23.20 26.85 11.55
N LYS A 109 24.28 26.52 12.29
CA LYS A 109 25.25 27.54 12.77
C LYS A 109 26.65 26.91 12.98
N LYS A 110 27.66 27.59 12.41
CA LYS A 110 29.11 27.46 12.65
C LYS A 110 29.48 27.90 14.06
N ALA A 111 30.53 27.28 14.64
CA ALA A 111 31.65 27.84 15.43
C ALA A 111 32.19 26.75 16.38
N THR A 112 33.36 26.15 16.12
CA THR A 112 34.69 26.55 16.63
C THR A 112 34.87 26.31 18.14
N HIS A 113 35.62 25.26 18.52
CA HIS A 113 36.79 25.42 19.40
C HIS A 113 37.72 24.20 19.40
N GLN A 114 39.01 24.52 19.24
CA GLN A 114 40.24 23.73 19.36
C GLN A 114 40.44 23.17 20.79
N LYS A 115 41.12 22.01 20.94
CA LYS A 115 42.24 21.71 21.89
C LYS A 115 42.57 20.19 21.80
N THR A 116 43.61 19.73 21.10
CA THR A 116 45.02 19.50 21.54
C THR A 116 45.22 18.85 22.92
N ALA A 117 45.96 17.73 22.89
CA ALA A 117 46.74 17.06 23.95
C ALA A 117 46.00 16.18 24.98
N ASP A 118 46.32 14.87 24.99
CA ASP A 118 47.02 14.15 26.08
C ASP A 118 47.19 12.67 25.67
N LEU A 119 48.42 12.23 25.37
CA LEU A 119 49.26 11.34 26.21
C LEU A 119 48.69 9.91 26.38
N THR A 120 49.16 8.98 25.54
CA THR A 120 50.00 7.81 25.91
C THR A 120 50.50 7.15 24.64
#